data_AF-A0A8E2EPL7-F1
#
_entry.id   AF-A0A8E2EPL7-F1
#
_cell.length_a   1.000
_cell.length_b   1.000
_cell.length_c   1.000
_cell.angle_alpha   90.00
_cell.angle_beta   90.00
_cell.angle_gamma   90.00
#
_symmetry.space_group_name_H-M   'P 1'
#
loop_
_entity.id
_entity.type
_entity.pdbx_description
1 polymer ?
#
loop_
_entity_poly.entity_id
_entity_poly.type
_entity_poly.pdbx_seq_one_letter_code
_entity_poly.pdbx_strand_id
1 'polypeptide(L)'
;MSSKGFFSSFREFEREPGASLTEEFERLAISRNWKVGGKKYRKNRGKCFASEFDRLYGTDGSKIAGWQRLCLDVGIDPCPGSITACRKALKAVNVNIYDLVDARARSTEVRLFPSKAALRDYSIGEDKIFPKKAAKKDGFLHGLLIHMFGR
;
A
#
# COMPACT_ATOMS: atom_id res chain seq x y z
N MET A 1 -7.00 9.50 19.33
CA MET A 1 -7.73 8.24 19.11
C MET A 1 -7.01 7.46 18.02
N SER A 2 -6.33 6.36 18.38
CA SER A 2 -5.66 5.52 17.39
C SER A 2 -6.72 4.93 16.46
N SER A 3 -6.58 5.17 15.15
CA SER A 3 -7.43 4.54 14.14
C SER A 3 -7.44 3.03 14.39
N LYS A 4 -8.62 2.44 14.58
CA LYS A 4 -8.78 1.00 14.76
C LYS A 4 -8.30 0.32 13.48
N GLY A 5 -7.16 -0.38 13.54
CA GLY A 5 -6.60 -1.08 12.39
C GLY A 5 -7.56 -2.13 11.83
N PHE A 6 -7.44 -2.46 10.53
CA PHE A 6 -8.34 -3.38 9.82
C PHE A 6 -8.69 -4.67 10.59
N PHE A 7 -7.71 -5.31 11.21
CA PHE A 7 -7.90 -6.58 11.95
C PHE A 7 -8.77 -6.44 13.21
N SER A 8 -8.89 -5.24 13.80
CA SER A 8 -9.70 -5.03 15.01
C SER A 8 -11.21 -5.30 14.81
N SER A 9 -11.66 -5.38 13.55
CA SER A 9 -13.03 -5.78 13.21
C SER A 9 -13.26 -7.30 13.26
N PHE A 10 -12.21 -8.10 13.50
CA PHE A 10 -12.24 -9.57 13.50
C PHE A 10 -11.78 -10.07 14.88
N ARG A 11 -12.70 -10.15 15.83
CA ARG A 11 -12.38 -10.43 17.25
C ARG A 11 -11.70 -11.78 17.49
N GLU A 12 -11.95 -12.75 16.63
CA GLU A 12 -11.38 -14.12 16.71
C GLU A 12 -10.05 -14.25 15.96
N PHE A 13 -9.55 -13.16 15.35
CA PHE A 13 -8.31 -13.19 14.58
C PHE A 13 -7.18 -12.56 15.38
N GLU A 14 -6.22 -13.39 15.79
CA GLU A 14 -5.00 -12.95 16.47
C GLU A 14 -3.82 -12.87 15.48
N ARG A 15 -3.13 -11.74 15.53
CA ARG A 15 -2.00 -11.48 14.65
C ARG A 15 -0.76 -12.20 15.13
N GLU A 16 -0.03 -12.83 14.22
CA GLU A 16 1.26 -13.45 14.56
C GLU A 16 2.38 -12.40 14.54
N PRO A 17 3.18 -12.30 15.63
CA PRO A 17 4.35 -11.45 15.63
C PRO A 17 5.35 -11.87 14.54
N GLY A 18 5.83 -10.89 13.76
CA GLY A 18 6.85 -11.12 12.73
C GLY A 18 6.33 -11.50 11.35
N ALA A 19 5.05 -11.86 11.22
CA ALA A 19 4.42 -12.09 9.92
C ALA A 19 4.22 -10.77 9.14
N SER A 20 4.36 -10.83 7.82
CA SER A 20 4.02 -9.73 6.91
C SER A 20 2.53 -9.45 6.91
N LEU A 21 2.14 -8.27 6.43
CA LEU A 21 0.73 -7.92 6.32
C LEU A 21 0.01 -8.81 5.29
N THR A 22 0.73 -9.24 4.24
CA THR A 22 0.22 -10.23 3.28
C THR A 22 -0.10 -11.56 3.96
N GLU A 23 0.84 -12.15 4.70
CA GLU A 23 0.62 -13.43 5.40
C GLU A 23 -0.55 -13.35 6.39
N GLU A 24 -0.60 -12.27 7.17
CA GLU A 24 -1.68 -12.00 8.12
C GLU A 24 -3.04 -11.86 7.42
N PHE A 25 -3.08 -11.17 6.29
CA PHE A 25 -4.30 -11.05 5.50
C PHE A 25 -4.73 -12.40 4.91
N GLU A 26 -3.78 -13.22 4.46
CA GLU A 26 -4.05 -14.55 3.89
C GLU A 26 -4.58 -15.51 4.95
N ARG A 27 -4.00 -15.54 6.16
CA ARG A 27 -4.53 -16.29 7.32
C ARG A 27 -5.97 -15.90 7.61
N LEU A 28 -6.27 -14.59 7.65
CA LEU A 28 -7.65 -14.11 7.83
C LEU A 28 -8.56 -14.50 6.65
N ALA A 29 -8.07 -14.44 5.42
CA ALA A 29 -8.85 -14.81 4.25
C ALA A 29 -9.26 -16.29 4.30
N ILE A 30 -8.36 -17.17 4.76
CA ILE A 30 -8.63 -18.60 4.96
C ILE A 30 -9.70 -18.79 6.03
N SER A 31 -9.55 -18.19 7.23
CA SER A 31 -10.54 -18.31 8.31
C SER A 31 -11.91 -17.71 7.93
N ARG A 32 -11.92 -16.79 6.97
CA ARG A 32 -13.14 -16.19 6.42
C ARG A 32 -13.70 -16.86 5.18
N ASN A 33 -13.09 -17.95 4.70
CA ASN A 33 -13.47 -18.64 3.47
C ASN A 33 -13.54 -17.69 2.25
N TRP A 34 -12.64 -16.71 2.19
CA TRP A 34 -12.53 -15.82 1.04
C TRP A 34 -11.62 -16.45 -0.01
N LYS A 35 -12.24 -16.95 -1.09
CA LYS A 35 -11.51 -17.50 -2.25
C LYS A 35 -10.43 -16.51 -2.74
N VAL A 36 -9.19 -16.96 -2.82
CA VAL A 36 -8.04 -16.19 -3.35
C VAL A 36 -8.36 -15.70 -4.76
N GLY A 37 -8.03 -14.44 -5.04
CA GLY A 37 -8.41 -13.76 -6.28
C GLY A 37 -9.91 -13.46 -6.41
N GLY A 38 -10.75 -13.88 -5.45
CA GLY A 38 -12.18 -13.59 -5.45
C GLY A 38 -12.50 -12.12 -5.18
N LYS A 39 -13.73 -11.70 -5.52
CA LYS A 39 -14.20 -10.32 -5.29
C LYS A 39 -14.11 -9.89 -3.82
N LYS A 40 -14.49 -10.77 -2.88
CA LYS A 40 -14.41 -10.50 -1.43
C LYS A 40 -12.95 -10.40 -0.96
N TYR A 41 -12.10 -11.31 -1.43
CA TYR A 41 -10.66 -11.31 -1.16
C TYR A 41 -10.02 -9.98 -1.58
N ARG A 42 -10.11 -9.61 -2.86
CA ARG A 42 -9.52 -8.36 -3.39
C ARG A 42 -10.04 -7.11 -2.69
N LYS A 43 -11.35 -7.06 -2.40
CA LYS A 43 -11.97 -5.93 -1.68
C LYS A 43 -11.40 -5.78 -0.27
N ASN A 44 -11.31 -6.86 0.49
CA ASN A 44 -10.82 -6.81 1.86
C ASN A 44 -9.30 -6.64 1.90
N ARG A 45 -8.55 -7.18 0.93
CA ARG A 45 -7.10 -6.96 0.80
C ARG A 45 -6.81 -5.48 0.63
N GLY A 46 -7.50 -4.81 -0.30
CA GLY A 46 -7.34 -3.38 -0.49
C GLY A 46 -7.70 -2.54 0.74
N LYS A 47 -8.72 -2.95 1.53
CA LYS A 47 -9.04 -2.28 2.79
C LYS A 47 -7.97 -2.48 3.86
N CYS A 48 -7.46 -3.70 3.99
CA CYS A 48 -6.40 -4.04 4.93
C CYS A 48 -5.17 -3.18 4.68
N PHE A 49 -4.69 -3.19 3.44
CA PHE A 49 -3.49 -2.43 3.07
C PHE A 49 -3.69 -0.92 3.07
N ALA A 50 -4.88 -0.41 2.69
CA ALA A 50 -5.18 1.01 2.85
C ALA A 50 -5.14 1.44 4.32
N SER A 51 -5.74 0.65 5.22
CA SER A 51 -5.72 0.94 6.66
C SER A 51 -4.31 0.93 7.24
N GLU A 52 -3.42 0.06 6.76
CA GLU A 52 -2.03 0.05 7.21
C GLU A 52 -1.24 1.21 6.60
N PHE A 53 -1.48 1.54 5.33
CA PHE A 53 -0.89 2.70 4.68
C PHE A 53 -1.23 3.99 5.44
N ASP A 54 -2.51 4.18 5.79
CA ASP A 54 -3.00 5.29 6.62
C ASP A 54 -2.27 5.35 7.98
N ARG A 55 -1.97 4.19 8.58
CA ARG A 55 -1.24 4.10 9.86
C ARG A 55 0.23 4.51 9.71
N LEU A 56 0.86 4.19 8.58
CA LEU A 56 2.27 4.46 8.32
C LEU A 56 2.54 5.92 7.93
N TYR A 57 1.69 6.48 7.06
CA TYR A 57 1.91 7.78 6.43
C TYR A 57 0.92 8.87 6.87
N GLY A 58 -0.14 8.49 7.58
CA GLY A 58 -1.23 9.37 7.98
C GLY A 58 -2.32 9.48 6.91
N THR A 59 -3.46 10.05 7.31
CA THR A 59 -4.63 10.24 6.44
C THR A 59 -4.77 11.68 5.93
N ASP A 60 -4.07 12.63 6.54
CA ASP A 60 -4.15 14.05 6.22
C ASP A 60 -3.12 14.44 5.15
N GLY A 61 -3.55 14.41 3.90
CA GLY A 61 -2.74 14.78 2.74
C GLY A 61 -2.24 16.23 2.73
N SER A 62 -2.69 17.09 3.66
CA SER A 62 -2.15 18.45 3.86
C SER A 62 -0.90 18.48 4.74
N LYS A 63 -0.52 17.35 5.37
CA LYS A 63 0.67 17.24 6.20
C LYS A 63 1.85 16.76 5.39
N ILE A 64 2.86 17.62 5.27
CA ILE A 64 4.09 17.32 4.54
C ILE A 64 4.86 16.12 5.12
N ALA A 65 4.79 15.90 6.44
CA ALA A 65 5.51 14.82 7.11
C ALA A 65 5.20 13.43 6.53
N GLY A 66 3.93 13.15 6.20
CA GLY A 66 3.53 11.90 5.55
C GLY A 66 4.12 11.75 4.14
N TRP A 67 4.16 12.85 3.38
CA TRP A 67 4.73 12.88 2.03
C TRP A 67 6.24 12.69 2.04
N GLN A 68 6.94 13.34 2.97
CA GLN A 68 8.39 13.22 3.12
C GLN A 68 8.78 11.81 3.56
N ARG A 69 8.06 11.24 4.54
CA ARG A 69 8.25 9.85 4.95
C ARG A 69 8.06 8.89 3.78
N LEU A 70 7.01 9.08 3.00
CA LEU A 70 6.77 8.28 1.80
C LEU A 70 7.90 8.44 0.77
N CYS A 71 8.41 9.67 0.55
CA CYS A 71 9.54 9.91 -0.34
C CYS A 71 10.80 9.16 0.10
N LEU A 72 11.13 9.22 1.39
CA LEU A 72 12.29 8.51 1.97
C LEU A 72 12.14 7.00 1.86
N ASP A 73 10.96 6.45 2.19
CA ASP A 73 10.70 5.01 2.15
C ASP A 73 10.76 4.42 0.71
N VAL A 74 10.70 5.28 -0.33
CA VAL A 74 10.92 4.89 -1.74
C VAL A 74 12.24 5.40 -2.32
N GLY A 75 13.18 5.82 -1.47
CA GLY A 75 14.55 6.18 -1.87
C GLY A 75 14.72 7.55 -2.54
N ILE A 76 13.79 8.49 -2.35
CA ILE A 76 13.95 9.87 -2.84
C ILE A 76 14.81 10.66 -1.83
N ASP A 77 16.05 10.92 -2.21
CA ASP A 77 17.03 11.73 -1.49
C ASP A 77 17.76 12.68 -2.48
N PRO A 78 17.84 14.01 -2.23
CA PRO A 78 17.34 14.73 -1.07
C PRO A 78 15.81 14.75 -0.96
N CYS A 79 15.31 14.56 0.27
CA CYS A 79 13.88 14.60 0.56
C CYS A 79 13.28 15.99 0.23
N PRO A 80 12.21 16.09 -0.57
CA PRO A 80 11.68 17.39 -0.96
C PRO A 80 11.06 18.18 0.21
N GLY A 81 11.23 19.51 0.19
CA GLY A 81 10.72 20.43 1.21
C GLY A 81 9.27 20.90 1.05
N SER A 82 8.52 20.42 0.03
CA SER A 82 7.11 20.78 -0.17
C SER A 82 6.26 19.59 -0.64
N ILE A 83 4.95 19.63 -0.34
CA ILE A 83 3.99 18.62 -0.77
C ILE A 83 3.96 18.49 -2.29
N THR A 84 3.96 19.62 -3.01
CA THR A 84 3.96 19.64 -4.48
C THR A 84 5.21 18.98 -5.05
N ALA A 85 6.38 19.24 -4.46
CA ALA A 85 7.64 18.61 -4.87
C ALA A 85 7.65 17.10 -4.56
N CYS A 86 7.17 16.69 -3.39
CA CYS A 86 7.00 15.26 -3.05
C CYS A 86 6.11 14.55 -4.08
N ARG A 87 4.95 15.11 -4.39
CA ARG A 87 4.02 14.55 -5.39
C ARG A 87 4.65 14.46 -6.77
N LYS A 88 5.50 15.41 -7.15
CA LYS A 88 6.22 15.37 -8.44
C LYS A 88 7.26 14.25 -8.45
N ALA A 89 8.04 14.10 -7.38
CA ALA A 89 9.05 13.07 -7.27
C ALA A 89 8.44 11.66 -7.25
N LEU A 90 7.37 11.46 -6.46
CA LEU A 90 6.68 10.17 -6.36
C LEU A 90 6.08 9.68 -7.67
N LYS A 91 5.69 10.57 -8.59
CA LYS A 91 5.20 10.19 -9.94
C LYS A 91 6.25 9.51 -10.82
N ALA A 92 7.54 9.71 -10.53
CA ALA A 92 8.65 9.07 -11.23
C ALA A 92 8.99 7.69 -10.64
N VAL A 93 8.52 7.41 -9.43
CA VAL A 93 8.74 6.13 -8.75
C VAL A 93 7.73 5.10 -9.25
N ASN A 94 8.23 3.92 -9.61
CA ASN A 94 7.38 2.78 -9.93
C ASN A 94 7.52 1.77 -8.79
N VAL A 95 6.51 1.70 -7.92
CA VAL A 95 6.49 0.79 -6.77
C VAL A 95 5.10 0.15 -6.64
N ASN A 96 5.04 -1.11 -6.21
CA ASN A 96 3.76 -1.74 -5.89
C ASN A 96 3.33 -1.37 -4.46
N ILE A 97 2.08 -0.93 -4.28
CA ILE A 97 1.56 -0.47 -2.98
C ILE A 97 1.56 -1.59 -1.94
N TYR A 98 1.24 -2.83 -2.33
CA TYR A 98 1.26 -3.97 -1.40
C TYR A 98 2.69 -4.21 -0.90
N ASP A 99 3.65 -4.24 -1.82
CA ASP A 99 5.06 -4.47 -1.48
C ASP A 99 5.65 -3.34 -0.62
N LEU A 100 5.27 -2.08 -0.88
CA LEU A 100 5.69 -0.93 -0.06
C LEU A 100 5.23 -1.05 1.38
N VAL A 101 3.96 -1.39 1.60
CA VAL A 101 3.41 -1.55 2.95
C VAL A 101 4.06 -2.73 3.66
N ASP A 102 4.24 -3.86 2.98
CA ASP A 102 4.89 -5.04 3.55
C ASP A 102 6.37 -4.81 3.87
N ALA A 103 7.11 -4.17 2.96
CA ALA A 103 8.51 -3.80 3.18
C ALA A 103 8.63 -2.87 4.38
N ARG A 104 7.74 -1.87 4.48
CA ARG A 104 7.76 -0.93 5.59
C ARG A 104 7.42 -1.57 6.93
N ALA A 105 6.44 -2.48 6.95
CA ALA A 105 6.06 -3.23 8.14
C ALA A 105 7.21 -4.11 8.65
N ARG A 106 8.02 -4.67 7.74
CA ARG A 106 9.20 -5.49 8.06
C ARG A 106 10.50 -4.70 8.21
N SER A 107 10.46 -3.38 8.03
CA SER A 107 11.66 -2.52 8.00
C SER A 107 12.71 -2.99 6.98
N THR A 108 12.27 -3.43 5.80
CA THR A 108 13.13 -3.82 4.67
C THR A 108 13.02 -2.80 3.53
N GLU A 109 13.97 -2.85 2.60
CA GLU A 109 13.88 -2.06 1.37
C GLU A 109 12.74 -2.56 0.48
N VAL A 110 12.03 -1.61 -0.15
CA VAL A 110 10.96 -1.92 -1.10
C VAL A 110 11.53 -2.13 -2.49
N ARG A 111 10.96 -3.11 -3.23
CA ARG A 111 11.28 -3.30 -4.64
C ARG A 111 10.77 -2.13 -5.48
N LEU A 112 11.68 -1.41 -6.11
CA LEU A 112 11.38 -0.42 -7.15
C LEU A 112 11.49 -1.04 -8.53
N PHE A 113 10.69 -0.54 -9.47
CA PHE A 113 10.65 -1.01 -10.85
C PHE A 113 11.25 0.04 -11.80
N PRO A 114 12.01 -0.39 -12.82
CA PRO A 114 12.66 0.52 -13.75
C PRO A 114 11.67 1.26 -14.66
N SER A 115 10.45 0.74 -14.81
CA SER A 115 9.42 1.36 -15.66
C SER A 115 8.00 1.03 -15.19
N LYS A 116 7.03 1.82 -15.67
CA LYS A 116 5.59 1.56 -15.46
C LYS A 116 5.14 0.24 -16.08
N ALA A 117 5.77 -0.17 -17.21
CA ALA A 117 5.50 -1.45 -17.84
C ALA A 117 5.97 -2.62 -16.94
N ALA A 118 7.21 -2.55 -16.43
CA ALA A 118 7.73 -3.57 -15.52
C ALA A 118 6.87 -3.69 -14.24
N LEU A 119 6.46 -2.56 -13.65
CA LEU A 119 5.53 -2.56 -12.51
C LEU A 119 4.19 -3.19 -12.87
N ARG A 120 3.65 -2.89 -14.05
CA ARG A 120 2.37 -3.44 -14.53
C ARG A 120 2.44 -4.95 -14.70
N ASP A 121 3.43 -5.44 -15.42
CA ASP A 121 3.58 -6.86 -15.75
C ASP A 121 3.73 -7.69 -14.47
N TYR A 122 4.58 -7.23 -13.55
CA TYR A 122 4.71 -7.81 -12.22
C TYR A 122 3.39 -7.79 -11.44
N SER A 123 2.72 -6.65 -11.38
CA SER A 123 1.50 -6.53 -10.58
C SER A 123 0.33 -7.35 -11.13
N ILE A 124 0.28 -7.59 -12.44
CA ILE A 124 -0.68 -8.50 -13.09
C ILE A 124 -0.31 -9.96 -12.82
N GLY A 125 0.96 -10.33 -13.04
CA GLY A 125 1.46 -11.69 -12.82
C GLY A 125 1.25 -12.18 -11.39
N GLU A 126 1.43 -11.28 -10.41
CA GLU A 126 1.30 -11.59 -8.98
C GLU A 126 -0.12 -11.36 -8.41
N ASP A 127 -1.11 -10.96 -9.23
CA ASP A 127 -2.44 -10.47 -8.77
C ASP A 127 -2.35 -9.38 -7.68
N LYS A 128 -1.30 -8.57 -7.71
CA LYS A 128 -0.99 -7.47 -6.78
C LYS A 128 -1.56 -6.14 -7.29
N ILE A 129 -2.82 -6.13 -7.68
CA ILE A 129 -3.49 -4.94 -8.21
C ILE A 129 -4.23 -4.21 -7.10
N PHE A 130 -3.76 -3.00 -6.74
CA PHE A 130 -4.38 -2.21 -5.68
C PHE A 130 -5.71 -1.59 -6.17
N PRO A 131 -6.82 -1.71 -5.41
CA PRO A 131 -8.11 -1.17 -5.85
C PRO A 131 -8.10 0.35 -6.00
N LYS A 132 -8.33 0.84 -7.23
CA LYS A 132 -8.41 2.28 -7.55
C LYS A 132 -9.35 3.07 -6.64
N LYS A 133 -10.48 2.48 -6.24
CA LYS A 133 -11.45 3.11 -5.32
C LYS A 133 -10.89 3.33 -3.91
N ALA A 134 -10.00 2.45 -3.43
CA ALA A 134 -9.33 2.62 -2.15
C ALA A 134 -8.27 3.72 -2.26
N ALA A 135 -7.42 3.66 -3.30
CA ALA A 135 -6.36 4.64 -3.48
C ALA A 135 -6.83 6.07 -3.78
N LYS A 136 -8.05 6.25 -4.32
CA LYS A 136 -8.63 7.58 -4.55
C LYS A 136 -9.21 8.24 -3.29
N LYS A 137 -9.49 7.47 -2.24
CA LYS A 137 -9.98 8.02 -0.96
C LYS A 137 -8.85 8.57 -0.11
N ASP A 138 -7.62 8.17 -0.41
CA ASP A 138 -6.41 8.55 0.29
C ASP A 138 -5.62 9.52 -0.60
N GLY A 139 -5.29 10.69 -0.05
CA GLY A 139 -4.59 11.74 -0.77
C GLY A 139 -3.15 11.35 -1.16
N PHE A 140 -2.49 10.51 -0.34
CA PHE A 140 -1.13 10.03 -0.53
C PHE A 140 -1.07 8.91 -1.56
N LEU A 141 -1.94 7.91 -1.46
CA LEU A 141 -1.99 6.77 -2.39
C LEU A 141 -2.22 7.21 -3.83
N HIS A 142 -2.93 8.31 -4.05
CA HIS A 142 -3.10 8.89 -5.38
C HIS A 142 -1.77 9.25 -6.06
N GLY A 143 -0.74 9.62 -5.28
CA GLY A 143 0.59 9.96 -5.79
C GLY A 143 1.36 8.78 -6.40
N LEU A 144 1.02 7.55 -6.00
CA LEU A 144 1.68 6.31 -6.42
C LEU A 144 0.92 5.55 -7.51
N LEU A 145 -0.28 6.03 -7.89
CA LEU A 145 -1.12 5.32 -8.86
C LEU A 145 -0.53 5.40 -10.27
N ILE A 146 -0.30 4.23 -10.86
CA ILE A 146 -0.04 4.09 -12.29
C ILE A 146 -1.27 3.55 -13.04
N HIS A 147 -1.29 3.73 -14.36
CA HIS A 147 -2.29 3.11 -15.22
C HIS A 147 -1.94 1.62 -15.44
N MET A 148 -2.79 0.74 -14.92
CA MET A 148 -2.59 -0.73 -14.93
C MET A 148 -3.04 -1.42 -16.22
N PHE A 149 -4.04 -0.87 -16.90
CA PHE A 149 -4.56 -1.42 -18.16
C PHE A 149 -4.55 -0.29 -19.19
N GLY A 150 -4.19 -0.63 -20.44
CA GLY A 150 -4.23 0.32 -21.57
C GLY A 150 -5.61 0.95 -21.73
N ARG A 151 -5.65 2.16 -22.29
CA ARG A 151 -6.91 2.73 -22.80
C ARG A 151 -7.35 1.99 -24.04
#